data_AF-A0A0C9XWR1-F1
#
_entry.id   AF-A0A0C9XWR1-F1
#
_cell.length_a   1.000
_cell.length_b   1.000
_cell.length_c   1.000
_cell.angle_alpha   90.00
_cell.angle_beta   90.00
_cell.angle_gamma   90.00
#
_symmetry.space_group_name_H-M   'P 1'
#
loop_
_entity.id
_entity.type
_entity.pdbx_description
1 polymer ?
#
loop_
_entity_poly.entity_id
_entity_poly.type
_entity_poly.pdbx_seq_one_letter_code
_entity_poly.pdbx_strand_id
1 'polypeptide(L)'
;DVLNYTDWPLVGNTKTFEDIAFLCIATVIIAEHSYFLWKQKPSASSAPFKLAIQKLNLFTDLKKIKTGIEEASHLKTKDQKHALVKIALENCLCEFLLFEGLQCLSLIYLI
;
A
#
# COMPACT_ATOMS: atom_id res chain seq x y z
N ASP A 1 11.16 10.76 -14.39
CA ASP A 1 10.09 11.40 -13.64
C ASP A 1 9.06 10.36 -13.25
N VAL A 2 8.70 10.27 -11.96
CA VAL A 2 7.65 9.34 -11.47
C VAL A 2 6.28 9.74 -12.02
N LEU A 3 6.07 11.03 -12.27
CA LEU A 3 4.83 11.55 -12.88
C LEU A 3 4.63 11.09 -14.33
N ASN A 4 5.72 10.68 -15.00
CA ASN A 4 5.67 10.12 -16.36
C ASN A 4 5.59 8.59 -16.38
N TYR A 5 5.54 7.92 -15.21
CA TYR A 5 5.34 6.49 -15.14
C TYR A 5 3.84 6.18 -15.24
N THR A 6 3.37 5.99 -16.47
CA THR A 6 1.95 5.76 -16.80
C THR A 6 1.53 4.29 -16.73
N ASP A 7 2.47 3.37 -16.50
CA ASP A 7 2.18 1.94 -16.28
C ASP A 7 1.71 1.71 -14.85
N TRP A 8 0.54 2.25 -14.55
CA TRP A 8 -0.22 1.87 -13.38
C TRP A 8 -1.14 0.72 -13.79
N PRO A 9 -0.77 -0.56 -13.57
CA PRO A 9 -1.63 -1.69 -13.93
C PRO A 9 -3.00 -1.66 -13.22
N LEU A 10 -3.16 -0.78 -12.23
CA LEU A 10 -4.35 -0.62 -11.39
C LEU A 10 -5.30 0.50 -11.86
N VAL A 11 -4.89 1.34 -12.81
CA VAL A 11 -5.67 2.52 -13.29
C VAL A 11 -6.64 2.14 -14.42
N GLY A 12 -6.80 0.85 -14.72
CA GLY A 12 -7.76 0.37 -15.70
C GLY A 12 -9.21 0.64 -15.27
N ASN A 13 -9.85 1.61 -15.93
CA ASN A 13 -11.29 1.89 -15.95
C ASN A 13 -11.98 1.92 -14.57
N THR A 14 -11.60 2.89 -13.73
CA THR A 14 -12.28 3.15 -12.45
C THR A 14 -13.70 3.64 -12.67
N LYS A 15 -14.69 2.74 -12.61
CA LYS A 15 -16.10 3.05 -12.86
C LYS A 15 -16.95 3.02 -11.60
N THR A 16 -16.51 2.30 -10.59
CA THR A 16 -17.25 2.07 -9.34
C THR A 16 -16.58 2.77 -8.16
N PHE A 17 -17.32 2.92 -7.06
CA PHE A 17 -16.76 3.42 -5.80
C PHE A 17 -15.63 2.50 -5.32
N GLU A 18 -15.81 1.20 -5.47
CA GLU A 18 -14.86 0.16 -5.09
C GLU A 18 -13.56 0.28 -5.89
N ASP A 19 -13.64 0.54 -7.21
CA ASP A 19 -12.47 0.75 -8.05
C ASP A 19 -11.68 1.99 -7.61
N ILE A 20 -12.39 3.08 -7.30
CA ILE A 20 -11.77 4.34 -6.83
C ILE A 20 -11.13 4.13 -5.46
N ALA A 21 -11.83 3.49 -4.53
CA ALA A 21 -11.32 3.19 -3.20
C ALA A 21 -10.06 2.30 -3.27
N PHE A 22 -10.09 1.29 -4.13
CA PHE A 22 -8.96 0.41 -4.37
C PHE A 22 -7.77 1.17 -4.96
N LEU A 23 -8.01 2.02 -5.96
CA LEU A 23 -6.96 2.87 -6.55
C LEU A 23 -6.34 3.81 -5.52
N CYS A 24 -7.16 4.46 -4.68
CA CYS A 24 -6.68 5.34 -3.60
C CYS A 24 -5.83 4.57 -2.59
N ILE A 25 -6.30 3.43 -2.11
CA ILE A 25 -5.57 2.60 -1.13
C ILE A 25 -4.24 2.12 -1.73
N ALA A 26 -4.26 1.59 -2.96
CA ALA A 26 -3.04 1.15 -3.63
C ALA A 26 -2.04 2.29 -3.85
N THR A 27 -2.52 3.49 -4.19
CA THR A 27 -1.68 4.69 -4.34
C THR A 27 -0.96 5.04 -3.05
N VAL A 28 -1.68 5.04 -1.93
CA VAL A 28 -1.10 5.36 -0.61
C VAL A 28 -0.02 4.33 -0.25
N ILE A 29 -0.30 3.04 -0.44
CA ILE A 29 0.68 1.96 -0.20
C ILE A 29 1.92 2.18 -1.08
N ILE A 30 1.76 2.36 -2.40
CA ILE A 30 2.90 2.58 -3.30
C ILE A 30 3.72 3.81 -2.90
N ALA A 31 3.06 4.92 -2.56
CA ALA A 31 3.74 6.15 -2.18
C ALA A 31 4.56 5.97 -0.89
N GLU A 32 4.00 5.30 0.11
CA GLU A 32 4.64 5.03 1.39
C GLU A 32 5.85 4.10 1.22
N HIS A 33 5.70 2.96 0.56
CA HIS A 33 6.82 2.05 0.29
C HIS A 33 7.89 2.68 -0.60
N SER A 34 7.49 3.49 -1.60
CA SER A 34 8.43 4.22 -2.45
C SER A 34 9.23 5.24 -1.64
N TYR A 35 8.58 5.95 -0.72
CA TYR A 35 9.24 6.91 0.17
C TYR A 35 10.20 6.20 1.13
N PHE A 36 9.79 5.06 1.70
CA PHE A 36 10.62 4.24 2.55
C PHE A 36 11.89 3.75 1.84
N LEU A 37 11.75 3.19 0.63
CA LEU A 37 12.87 2.77 -0.20
C LEU A 37 13.78 3.94 -0.59
N TRP A 38 13.20 5.09 -0.94
CA TRP A 38 13.96 6.32 -1.22
C TRP A 38 14.74 6.78 0.00
N LYS A 39 14.17 6.72 1.21
CA LYS A 39 14.87 7.12 2.45
C LYS A 39 16.08 6.24 2.73
N GLN A 40 16.01 4.94 2.42
CA GLN A 40 17.15 4.03 2.56
C GLN A 40 18.28 4.33 1.56
N LYS A 41 17.91 4.65 0.31
CA LYS A 41 18.86 5.01 -0.73
C LYS A 41 18.31 6.14 -1.60
N PRO A 42 18.55 7.41 -1.21
CA PRO A 42 18.03 8.55 -1.93
C PRO A 42 18.53 8.56 -3.38
N SER A 43 17.60 8.72 -4.31
CA SER A 43 17.89 8.71 -5.74
C SER A 43 16.88 9.58 -6.47
N ALA A 44 17.33 10.26 -7.53
CA ALA A 44 16.45 10.96 -8.48
C ALA A 44 15.81 10.01 -9.50
N SER A 45 16.19 8.72 -9.50
CA SER A 45 15.60 7.71 -10.37
C SER A 45 14.23 7.25 -9.89
N SER A 46 13.39 6.75 -10.80
CA SER A 46 12.09 6.13 -10.45
C SER A 46 12.21 4.69 -9.93
N ALA A 47 13.42 4.21 -9.64
CA ALA A 47 13.62 2.84 -9.18
C ALA A 47 12.90 2.50 -7.86
N PRO A 48 12.90 3.37 -6.82
CA PRO A 48 12.14 3.11 -5.59
C PRO A 48 10.64 2.94 -5.85
N PHE A 49 10.09 3.75 -6.74
CA PHE A 49 8.68 3.70 -7.12
C PHE A 49 8.33 2.40 -7.88
N LYS A 50 9.15 2.00 -8.85
CA LYS A 50 8.95 0.72 -9.59
C LYS A 50 9.01 -0.49 -8.65
N LEU A 51 9.95 -0.48 -7.71
CA LEU A 51 10.09 -1.53 -6.71
C LEU A 51 8.88 -1.57 -5.76
N ALA A 52 8.34 -0.41 -5.36
CA ALA A 52 7.14 -0.34 -4.55
C ALA A 52 5.92 -0.96 -5.26
N ILE A 53 5.74 -0.71 -6.56
CA ILE A 53 4.68 -1.35 -7.36
C ILE A 53 4.86 -2.88 -7.42
N GLN A 54 6.09 -3.35 -7.64
CA GLN A 54 6.38 -4.79 -7.67
C GLN A 54 6.09 -5.43 -6.30
N LYS A 55 6.47 -4.75 -5.21
CA LYS A 55 6.19 -5.20 -3.84
C LYS A 55 4.71 -5.24 -3.52
N LEU A 56 3.91 -4.26 -3.97
CA LEU A 56 2.46 -4.27 -3.81
C LEU A 56 1.86 -5.57 -4.38
N ASN A 57 2.27 -5.97 -5.58
CA ASN A 57 1.76 -7.20 -6.22
C ASN A 57 2.24 -8.49 -5.54
N LEU A 58 3.36 -8.46 -4.82
CA LEU A 58 3.98 -9.64 -4.21
C LEU A 58 3.58 -9.85 -2.73
N PHE A 59 3.49 -8.78 -1.96
CA PHE A 59 3.35 -8.82 -0.50
C PHE A 59 1.98 -8.39 -0.01
N THR A 60 1.23 -7.63 -0.81
CA THR A 60 -0.10 -7.18 -0.41
C THR A 60 -1.14 -8.19 -0.88
N ASP A 61 -2.01 -8.63 0.03
CA ASP A 61 -3.17 -9.44 -0.32
C ASP A 61 -4.23 -8.55 -1.00
N LEU A 62 -4.04 -8.32 -2.29
CA LEU A 62 -4.93 -7.49 -3.10
C LEU A 62 -6.37 -8.01 -3.10
N LYS A 63 -6.56 -9.33 -2.95
CA LYS A 63 -7.90 -9.93 -2.85
C LYS A 63 -8.57 -9.52 -1.54
N LYS A 64 -7.84 -9.60 -0.42
CA LYS A 64 -8.33 -9.14 0.89
C LYS A 64 -8.67 -7.66 0.90
N ILE A 65 -7.87 -6.80 0.26
CA ILE A 65 -8.20 -5.37 0.13
C ILE A 65 -9.50 -5.20 -0.64
N LYS A 66 -9.66 -5.86 -1.80
CA LYS A 66 -10.88 -5.75 -2.62
C LYS A 66 -12.12 -6.22 -1.86
N THR A 67 -12.05 -7.37 -1.20
CA THR A 67 -13.15 -7.87 -0.38
C THR A 67 -13.50 -6.93 0.77
N GLY A 68 -12.50 -6.37 1.48
CA GLY A 68 -12.76 -5.40 2.54
C GLY A 68 -13.40 -4.10 2.03
N ILE A 69 -13.06 -3.65 0.83
CA ILE A 69 -13.67 -2.48 0.19
C ILE A 69 -15.13 -2.77 -0.19
N GLU A 70 -15.41 -3.93 -0.75
CA GLU A 70 -16.77 -4.39 -1.08
C GLU A 70 -17.63 -4.47 0.18
N GLU A 71 -17.13 -5.07 1.26
CA GLU A 71 -17.82 -5.09 2.56
C GLU A 71 -18.08 -3.67 3.11
N ALA A 72 -17.09 -2.77 2.98
CA ALA A 72 -17.23 -1.38 3.39
C ALA A 72 -18.22 -0.59 2.52
N SER A 73 -18.44 -0.97 1.26
CA SER A 73 -19.35 -0.26 0.35
C SER A 73 -20.82 -0.38 0.79
N HIS A 74 -21.15 -1.44 1.53
CA HIS A 74 -22.48 -1.66 2.11
C HIS A 74 -22.74 -0.94 3.45
N LEU A 75 -21.72 -0.30 4.04
CA LEU A 75 -21.84 0.42 5.32
C LEU A 75 -22.44 1.82 5.16
N LYS A 76 -22.91 2.37 6.28
CA LYS A 76 -23.27 3.80 6.35
C LYS A 76 -22.02 4.66 6.17
N THR A 77 -22.16 5.85 5.58
CA THR A 77 -21.05 6.74 5.18
C THR A 77 -19.99 6.98 6.25
N LYS A 78 -20.36 7.11 7.53
CA LYS A 78 -19.39 7.31 8.62
C LYS A 78 -18.52 6.07 8.84
N ASP A 79 -19.16 4.91 8.90
CA ASP A 79 -18.50 3.63 9.18
C ASP A 79 -17.71 3.15 7.95
N GLN A 80 -18.23 3.41 6.75
CA GLN A 80 -17.52 3.20 5.49
C GLN A 80 -16.18 3.95 5.45
N LYS A 81 -16.17 5.25 5.79
CA LYS A 81 -14.92 6.03 5.84
C LYS A 81 -13.92 5.42 6.82
N HIS A 82 -14.39 5.01 8.00
CA HIS A 82 -13.52 4.40 9.01
C HIS A 82 -12.97 3.05 8.53
N ALA A 83 -13.79 2.22 7.88
CA ALA A 83 -13.40 0.94 7.31
C ALA A 83 -12.33 1.11 6.22
N LEU A 84 -12.50 2.05 5.29
CA LEU A 84 -11.50 2.33 4.26
C LEU A 84 -10.16 2.79 4.84
N VAL A 85 -10.19 3.67 5.86
CA VAL A 85 -8.98 4.11 6.56
C VAL A 85 -8.30 2.93 7.28
N LYS A 86 -9.07 2.08 7.94
CA LYS A 86 -8.55 0.87 8.61
C LYS A 86 -7.88 -0.08 7.61
N ILE A 87 -8.50 -0.33 6.46
CA ILE A 87 -7.93 -1.15 5.39
C ILE A 87 -6.60 -0.56 4.90
N ALA A 88 -6.56 0.75 4.64
CA ALA A 88 -5.34 1.42 4.20
C ALA A 88 -4.21 1.28 5.24
N LEU A 89 -4.50 1.55 6.51
CA LEU A 89 -3.53 1.48 7.60
C LEU A 89 -3.00 0.07 7.82
N GLU A 90 -3.88 -0.94 7.87
CA GLU A 90 -3.46 -2.33 8.08
C GLU A 90 -2.52 -2.83 6.96
N ASN A 91 -2.70 -2.35 5.73
CA ASN A 91 -1.86 -2.75 4.59
C ASN A 91 -0.58 -1.91 4.47
N CYS A 92 -0.56 -0.64 4.91
CA CYS A 92 0.68 0.14 4.99
C CYS A 92 1.55 -0.28 6.19
N LEU A 93 0.95 -0.59 7.34
CA LEU A 93 1.67 -0.88 8.60
C LEU A 93 2.29 -2.29 8.62
N CYS A 94 1.82 -3.22 7.79
CA CYS A 94 2.32 -4.60 7.78
C CYS A 94 3.80 -4.72 7.36
N GLU A 95 4.36 -3.83 6.54
CA GLU A 95 5.81 -3.84 6.26
C GLU A 95 6.63 -3.10 7.33
N PHE A 96 6.10 -2.04 7.95
CA PHE A 96 6.81 -1.30 9.00
C PHE A 96 7.14 -2.18 10.21
N LEU A 97 6.17 -2.99 10.65
CA LEU A 97 6.34 -3.89 11.80
C LEU A 97 7.17 -5.14 11.47
N LEU A 98 7.24 -5.58 10.21
CA LEU A 98 8.14 -6.68 9.82
C LEU A 98 9.60 -6.21 9.73
N PHE A 99 9.85 -4.99 9.23
CA PHE A 99 11.21 -4.47 9.07
C PHE A 99 11.83 -4.01 10.40
N GLU A 100 11.07 -3.30 11.25
CA GLU A 100 11.52 -2.98 12.62
C GLU A 100 11.43 -4.21 13.55
N GLY A 101 10.46 -5.11 13.35
CA GLY A 101 10.31 -6.34 14.13
C GLY A 101 11.43 -7.35 13.90
N LEU A 102 11.99 -7.46 12.69
CA LEU A 102 13.20 -8.27 12.43
C LEU A 102 14.47 -7.64 13.03
N GLN A 103 14.57 -6.32 13.10
CA GLN A 103 15.66 -5.65 13.82
C GLN A 103 15.54 -5.86 15.34
N CYS A 104 14.33 -5.79 15.91
CA CYS A 104 14.10 -6.09 17.33
C CYS A 104 14.29 -7.58 17.67
N LEU A 105 13.85 -8.52 16.83
CA LEU A 105 14.04 -9.96 17.06
C LEU A 105 15.51 -10.38 16.92
N SER A 106 16.27 -9.78 16.00
CA SER A 106 17.71 -10.05 15.89
C SER A 106 18.52 -9.51 17.08
N LEU A 107 18.09 -8.39 17.69
CA LEU A 107 18.68 -7.86 18.93
C LEU A 107 18.35 -8.71 20.16
N ILE A 108 17.15 -9.31 20.23
CA ILE A 108 16.75 -10.19 21.35
C ILE A 108 17.44 -11.56 21.28
N TYR A 109 17.76 -12.06 20.09
CA TYR A 109 18.52 -13.32 19.92
C TYR A 109 20.04 -13.16 20.07
N LEU A 110 20.55 -11.93 20.17
CA LEU A 110 21.98 -11.62 20.32
C LEU A 110 22.37 -11.21 21.76
N ILE A 111 21.41 -11.16 22.69
CA ILE A 111 21.59 -10.93 24.14
C ILE A 111 21.38 -12.26 24.85
#